data_AF-A0A962XPM1-F1
#
_entry.id   AF-A0A962XPM1-F1
#
_cell.length_a   1.000
_cell.length_b   1.000
_cell.length_c   1.000
_cell.angle_alpha   90.00
_cell.angle_beta   90.00
_cell.angle_gamma   90.00
#
_symmetry.space_group_name_H-M   'P 1'
#
loop_
_entity.id
_entity.type
_entity.pdbx_description
1 polymer ?
#
loop_
_entity_poly.entity_id
_entity_poly.type
_entity_poly.pdbx_seq_one_letter_code
_entity_poly.pdbx_strand_id
1 'polypeptide(L)'
;MRKFIPLLVPLLLAGCVNKDMSDLTQFVDEVKSRPPSGIEPIPEVKQVIGFVYTAKSRRDPFTPPEEETAATETVLDNGIRPDPDRRKEELESFTLDSLRMVGTLEQEQSTWGLVK
;
A
#
# COMPACT_ATOMS: atom_id res chain seq x y z
N MET A 1 72.15 -7.53 -37.41
CA MET A 1 70.70 -7.80 -37.56
C MET A 1 69.85 -7.35 -36.36
N ARG A 2 70.43 -7.02 -35.19
CA ARG A 2 69.73 -6.70 -33.94
C ARG A 2 69.27 -5.23 -33.77
N LYS A 3 69.28 -4.43 -34.86
CA LYS A 3 68.89 -3.00 -34.87
C LYS A 3 67.53 -2.72 -35.53
N PHE A 4 66.88 -3.72 -36.13
CA PHE A 4 65.56 -3.57 -36.77
C PHE A 4 64.37 -3.92 -35.84
N ILE A 5 64.65 -4.49 -34.66
CA ILE A 5 63.64 -4.86 -33.66
C ILE A 5 62.86 -3.66 -33.07
N PRO A 6 63.47 -2.50 -32.74
CA PRO A 6 62.71 -1.40 -32.15
C PRO A 6 61.78 -0.67 -33.14
N LEU A 7 61.89 -0.92 -34.46
CA LEU A 7 61.03 -0.34 -35.48
C LEU A 7 59.77 -1.19 -35.74
N LEU A 8 59.82 -2.50 -35.44
CA LEU A 8 58.71 -3.43 -35.69
C LEU A 8 57.59 -3.32 -34.65
N VAL A 9 57.94 -2.95 -33.41
CA VAL A 9 57.00 -2.83 -32.28
C VAL A 9 55.89 -1.79 -32.52
N PRO A 10 56.16 -0.53 -32.95
CA PRO A 10 55.07 0.43 -33.19
C PRO A 10 54.18 0.06 -34.37
N LEU A 11 54.66 -0.74 -35.33
CA LEU A 11 53.88 -1.18 -36.48
C LEU A 11 52.82 -2.23 -36.08
N LEU A 12 53.08 -3.01 -35.03
CA LEU A 12 52.12 -3.95 -34.43
C LEU A 12 51.01 -3.24 -33.62
N LEU A 13 51.16 -1.95 -33.30
CA LEU A 13 50.12 -1.14 -32.65
C LEU A 13 49.21 -0.42 -33.65
N ALA A 14 49.43 -0.57 -34.97
CA ALA A 14 48.54 -0.02 -35.98
C ALA A 14 47.29 -0.90 -36.13
N GLY A 15 46.14 -0.40 -35.67
CA GLY A 15 44.84 -0.99 -35.95
C GLY A 15 44.25 -0.50 -37.28
N CYS A 16 43.41 -1.31 -37.93
CA CYS A 16 42.60 -0.84 -39.05
C CYS A 16 41.57 0.17 -38.55
N VAL A 17 41.68 1.43 -38.99
CA VAL A 17 40.65 2.46 -38.76
C VAL A 17 39.74 2.51 -39.98
N ASN A 18 38.49 2.08 -39.82
CA ASN A 18 37.47 2.34 -40.83
C ASN A 18 36.94 3.76 -40.61
N LYS A 19 37.16 4.65 -41.59
CA LYS A 19 36.73 6.05 -41.56
C LYS A 19 35.30 6.24 -42.08
N ASP A 20 34.65 5.18 -42.54
CA ASP A 20 33.29 5.27 -43.03
C ASP A 20 32.31 5.44 -41.86
N MET A 21 31.82 6.66 -41.70
CA MET A 21 30.84 7.07 -40.70
C MET A 21 29.52 7.47 -41.38
N SER A 22 29.34 7.13 -42.66
CA SER A 22 28.17 7.52 -43.45
C SER A 22 26.85 7.09 -42.80
N ASP A 23 26.78 5.87 -42.28
CA ASP A 23 25.64 5.33 -41.54
C ASP A 23 25.33 6.14 -40.27
N LEU A 24 26.35 6.47 -39.48
CA LEU A 24 26.19 7.29 -38.27
C LEU A 24 25.67 8.69 -38.62
N THR A 25 26.22 9.30 -39.68
CA THR A 25 25.76 10.62 -40.13
C THR A 25 24.32 10.57 -40.61
N GLN A 26 23.94 9.53 -41.37
CA GLN A 26 22.59 9.34 -41.87
C GLN A 26 21.59 9.15 -40.73
N PHE A 27 21.93 8.35 -39.71
CA PHE A 27 21.10 8.15 -38.53
C PHE A 27 20.90 9.45 -37.74
N VAL A 28 21.96 10.26 -37.57
CA VAL A 28 21.86 11.54 -36.87
C VAL A 28 20.96 12.51 -37.61
N ASP A 29 21.06 12.57 -38.93
CA ASP A 29 20.21 13.44 -39.75
C ASP A 29 18.74 12.98 -39.73
N GLU A 30 18.50 11.67 -39.76
CA GLU A 30 17.16 11.11 -39.61
C GLU A 30 16.55 11.49 -38.25
N VAL A 31 17.30 11.30 -37.16
CA VAL A 31 16.83 11.64 -35.80
C VAL A 31 16.53 13.13 -35.66
N LYS A 32 17.37 14.00 -36.24
CA LYS A 32 17.16 15.47 -36.23
C LYS A 32 15.98 15.91 -37.09
N SER A 33 15.61 15.15 -38.12
CA SER A 33 14.47 15.46 -38.99
C SER A 33 13.11 15.17 -38.34
N ARG A 34 13.10 14.41 -37.23
CA ARG A 34 11.88 14.07 -36.52
C ARG A 34 11.28 15.34 -35.89
N PRO A 35 9.99 15.63 -36.12
CA PRO A 35 9.35 16.77 -35.48
C PRO A 35 9.37 16.58 -33.95
N PRO A 36 9.59 17.65 -33.18
CA PRO A 36 9.55 17.56 -31.72
C PRO A 36 8.16 17.10 -31.30
N SER A 37 8.08 16.02 -30.52
CA SER A 37 6.85 15.66 -29.83
C SER A 37 6.48 16.82 -28.91
N GLY A 38 5.23 17.30 -28.98
CA GLY A 38 4.76 18.38 -28.13
C GLY A 38 5.04 18.08 -26.66
N ILE A 39 5.66 19.02 -25.96
CA ILE A 39 5.84 18.95 -24.52
C ILE A 39 4.48 19.24 -23.89
N GLU A 40 4.06 18.41 -22.93
CA GLU A 40 2.84 18.68 -22.19
C GLU A 40 2.98 20.03 -21.46
N PRO A 41 1.98 20.93 -21.56
CA PRO A 41 2.06 22.22 -20.90
C PRO A 41 2.25 22.04 -19.38
N ILE A 42 2.92 23.02 -18.77
CA ILE A 42 3.09 23.03 -17.32
C ILE A 42 1.69 22.96 -16.67
N PRO A 43 1.49 22.04 -15.70
CA PRO A 43 0.21 21.94 -15.00
C PRO A 43 -0.19 23.27 -14.38
N GLU A 44 -1.47 23.63 -14.50
CA GLU A 44 -1.99 24.82 -13.84
C GLU A 44 -1.94 24.66 -12.32
N VAL A 45 -1.42 25.68 -11.63
CA VAL A 45 -1.40 25.70 -10.16
C VAL A 45 -2.84 25.86 -9.67
N LYS A 46 -3.37 24.80 -9.05
CA LYS A 46 -4.69 24.85 -8.40
C LYS A 46 -4.65 25.85 -7.26
N GLN A 47 -5.52 26.86 -7.32
CA GLN A 47 -5.69 27.79 -6.21
C GLN A 47 -6.31 27.05 -5.03
N VAL A 48 -5.72 27.19 -3.84
CA VAL A 48 -6.32 26.69 -2.61
C VAL A 48 -7.49 27.59 -2.28
N ILE A 49 -8.72 27.10 -2.48
CA ILE A 49 -9.90 27.79 -2.01
C ILE A 49 -9.94 27.73 -0.48
N GLY A 50 -10.03 28.89 0.16
CA GLY A 50 -10.23 28.96 1.60
C GLY A 50 -11.62 28.43 1.94
N PHE A 51 -11.69 27.37 2.75
CA PHE A 51 -12.96 26.91 3.29
C PHE A 51 -13.25 27.64 4.60
N VAL A 52 -14.38 28.34 4.68
CA VAL A 52 -14.82 28.98 5.91
C VAL A 52 -15.58 27.96 6.75
N TYR A 53 -15.01 27.59 7.90
CA TYR A 53 -15.65 26.67 8.83
C TYR A 53 -16.78 27.38 9.60
N THR A 54 -18.03 27.13 9.21
CA THR A 54 -19.23 27.67 9.87
C THR A 54 -19.80 26.65 10.87
N ALA A 55 -19.22 26.56 12.06
CA ALA A 55 -19.71 25.69 13.14
C ALA A 55 -20.53 26.40 14.22
N LYS A 56 -20.83 27.69 14.06
CA LYS A 56 -21.54 28.48 15.06
C LYS A 56 -22.90 27.90 15.50
N SER A 57 -23.54 27.08 14.68
CA SER A 57 -24.83 26.43 14.98
C SER A 57 -24.73 24.92 15.18
N ARG A 58 -23.52 24.34 15.24
CA ARG A 58 -23.33 22.89 15.47
C ARG A 58 -23.01 22.66 16.94
N ARG A 59 -23.42 21.49 17.45
CA ARG A 59 -23.01 21.02 18.77
C ARG A 59 -21.49 20.95 18.84
N ASP A 60 -20.94 21.35 19.98
CA ASP A 60 -19.51 21.21 20.25
C ASP A 60 -19.11 19.72 20.24
N PRO A 61 -18.17 19.30 19.37
CA PRO A 61 -17.74 17.90 19.27
C PRO A 61 -17.00 17.39 20.52
N PHE A 62 -16.60 18.27 21.45
CA PHE A 62 -15.93 17.91 22.70
C PHE A 62 -16.85 17.93 23.91
N THR A 63 -18.11 18.35 23.75
CA THR A 63 -19.10 18.18 24.81
C THR A 63 -19.59 16.74 24.81
N PRO A 64 -19.52 16.01 25.95
CA PRO A 64 -20.05 14.67 26.06
C PRO A 64 -21.49 14.62 25.51
N PRO A 65 -21.90 13.56 24.82
CA PRO A 65 -23.30 13.37 24.48
C PRO A 65 -24.15 13.55 25.73
N GLU A 66 -25.28 14.25 25.61
CA GLU A 66 -26.28 14.08 26.66
C GLU A 66 -26.65 12.61 26.58
N GLU A 67 -26.80 11.94 27.73
CA GLU A 67 -27.32 10.59 27.76
C GLU A 67 -28.70 10.66 27.12
N GLU A 68 -28.76 10.46 25.80
CA GLU A 68 -29.93 9.97 25.13
C GLU A 68 -30.23 8.73 25.93
N THR A 69 -31.26 8.79 26.78
CA THR A 69 -31.87 7.62 27.36
C THR A 69 -32.09 6.73 26.16
N ALA A 70 -31.17 5.77 25.97
CA ALA A 70 -31.11 4.94 24.78
C ALA A 70 -32.55 4.54 24.59
N ALA A 71 -33.15 4.97 23.47
CA ALA A 71 -34.54 4.68 23.18
C ALA A 71 -34.69 3.24 23.58
N THR A 72 -35.46 2.99 24.64
CA THR A 72 -35.55 1.66 25.23
C THR A 72 -36.22 0.89 24.11
N GLU A 73 -35.40 0.31 23.23
CA GLU A 73 -35.73 -0.93 22.58
C GLU A 73 -36.29 -1.71 23.74
N THR A 74 -37.57 -2.05 23.64
CA THR A 74 -38.20 -2.95 24.58
C THR A 74 -37.47 -4.28 24.41
N VAL A 75 -36.24 -4.34 24.92
CA VAL A 75 -35.58 -5.55 25.34
C VAL A 75 -36.60 -6.09 26.30
N LEU A 76 -37.28 -7.15 25.86
CA LEU A 76 -38.05 -7.99 26.75
C LEU A 76 -37.05 -8.38 27.84
N ASP A 77 -37.10 -7.65 28.96
CA ASP A 77 -36.26 -7.92 30.11
C ASP A 77 -36.79 -9.23 30.69
N ASN A 78 -36.29 -10.33 30.15
CA ASN A 78 -36.60 -11.67 30.60
C ASN A 78 -35.93 -11.95 31.97
N GLY A 79 -35.32 -10.93 32.62
CA GLY A 79 -34.59 -11.06 33.89
C GLY A 79 -33.30 -11.87 33.77
N ILE A 80 -32.90 -12.25 32.54
CA ILE A 80 -31.71 -13.04 32.28
C ILE A 80 -30.50 -12.11 32.39
N ARG A 81 -29.75 -12.29 33.47
CA ARG A 81 -28.50 -11.59 33.75
C ARG A 81 -27.38 -12.59 34.01
N PRO A 82 -26.12 -12.25 33.67
CA PRO A 82 -24.98 -13.09 34.03
C PRO A 82 -24.92 -13.31 35.55
N ASP A 83 -24.70 -14.55 35.96
CA ASP A 83 -24.43 -14.91 37.35
C ASP A 83 -23.01 -14.42 37.72
N PRO A 84 -22.85 -13.45 38.64
CA PRO A 84 -21.55 -12.92 39.03
C PRO A 84 -20.80 -13.82 40.03
N ASP A 85 -21.50 -14.74 40.70
CA ASP A 85 -20.94 -15.58 41.75
C ASP A 85 -20.40 -16.91 41.20
N ARG A 86 -20.72 -17.25 39.95
CA ARG A 86 -20.13 -18.43 39.29
C ARG A 86 -18.64 -18.25 39.06
N ARG A 87 -17.90 -19.35 39.14
CA ARG A 87 -16.49 -19.37 38.72
C ARG A 87 -16.40 -19.13 37.21
N LYS A 88 -15.49 -18.25 36.82
CA LYS A 88 -15.13 -18.03 35.40
C LYS A 88 -14.33 -19.21 34.87
N GLU A 89 -14.58 -19.56 33.62
CA GLU A 89 -13.84 -20.58 32.87
C GLU A 89 -12.70 -19.93 32.04
N GLU A 90 -11.71 -20.74 31.65
CA GLU A 90 -10.50 -20.24 30.97
C GLU A 90 -10.81 -19.50 29.65
N LEU A 91 -11.80 -19.97 28.89
CA LEU A 91 -12.17 -19.34 27.62
C LEU A 91 -12.79 -17.94 27.79
N GLU A 92 -13.24 -17.58 29.00
CA GLU A 92 -13.77 -16.25 29.30
C GLU A 92 -12.67 -15.19 29.47
N SER A 93 -11.40 -15.61 29.53
CA SER A 93 -10.25 -14.70 29.51
C SER A 93 -9.93 -14.17 28.11
N PHE A 94 -10.52 -14.77 27.07
CA PHE A 94 -10.33 -14.38 25.67
C PHE A 94 -11.56 -13.65 25.14
N THR A 95 -11.34 -12.72 24.21
CA THR A 95 -12.44 -12.05 23.50
C THR A 95 -13.11 -13.01 22.51
N LEU A 96 -14.41 -12.85 22.27
CA LEU A 96 -15.11 -13.71 21.30
C LEU A 96 -14.53 -13.59 19.89
N ASP A 97 -14.06 -12.41 19.49
CA ASP A 97 -13.48 -12.17 18.17
C ASP A 97 -12.12 -12.86 17.97
N SER A 98 -11.41 -13.16 19.07
CA SER A 98 -10.14 -13.90 19.02
C SER A 98 -10.32 -15.40 18.85
N LEU A 99 -11.53 -15.92 19.13
CA LEU A 99 -11.84 -17.33 19.04
C LEU A 99 -12.25 -17.71 17.60
N ARG A 100 -11.75 -18.85 17.10
CA ARG A 100 -12.07 -19.39 15.77
C ARG A 100 -12.56 -20.83 15.87
N MET A 101 -13.71 -21.12 15.29
CA MET A 101 -14.19 -22.50 15.14
C MET A 101 -13.28 -23.25 14.17
N VAL A 102 -12.71 -24.37 14.62
CA VAL A 102 -11.75 -25.18 13.84
C VAL A 102 -12.30 -26.54 13.43
N GLY A 103 -13.43 -26.97 14.02
CA GLY A 103 -14.10 -28.20 13.63
C GLY A 103 -15.09 -28.70 14.68
N THR A 104 -15.50 -29.95 14.53
CA THR A 104 -16.40 -30.64 15.45
C THR A 104 -15.83 -32.00 15.82
N LEU A 105 -16.02 -32.42 17.07
CA LEU A 105 -15.65 -33.73 17.58
C LEU A 105 -16.91 -34.45 18.09
N GLU A 106 -17.13 -35.68 17.66
CA GLU A 106 -18.21 -36.52 18.19
C GLU A 106 -17.65 -37.49 19.21
N GLN A 107 -18.15 -37.43 20.44
CA GLN A 107 -17.73 -38.30 21.53
C GLN A 107 -18.93 -38.63 22.41
N GLU A 108 -19.13 -39.91 22.71
CA GLU A 108 -20.17 -40.38 23.66
C GLU A 108 -21.56 -39.80 23.36
N GLN A 109 -21.99 -39.87 22.09
CA GLN A 109 -23.27 -39.34 21.60
C GLN A 109 -23.44 -37.81 21.74
N SER A 110 -22.35 -37.09 22.02
CA SER A 110 -22.33 -35.63 22.12
C SER A 110 -21.44 -35.03 21.03
N THR A 111 -21.93 -33.96 20.39
CA THR A 111 -21.16 -33.19 19.40
C THR A 111 -20.53 -31.97 20.07
N TRP A 112 -19.20 -31.89 20.01
CA TRP A 112 -18.40 -30.81 20.57
C TRP A 112 -17.91 -29.88 19.46
N GLY A 113 -17.94 -28.57 19.70
CA GLY A 113 -17.30 -27.57 18.85
C GLY A 113 -15.86 -27.34 19.30
N LEU A 114 -14.91 -27.48 18.38
CA LEU A 114 -13.51 -27.18 18.63
C LEU A 114 -13.23 -25.72 18.29
N VAL A 115 -12.60 -25.01 19.23
CA VAL A 115 -12.32 -23.57 19.12
C VAL A 115 -10.84 -23.33 19.42
N LYS A 116 -10.21 -22.44 18.66
CA LYS A 116 -8.82 -22.01 18.80
C LYS A 116 -8.74 -20.53 19.11
#